data_AF-A0A2X0ZY48-F1
#
_entry.id   AF-A0A2X0ZY48-F1
#
_cell.length_a   1.000
_cell.length_b   1.000
_cell.length_c   1.000
_cell.angle_alpha   90.00
_cell.angle_beta   90.00
_cell.angle_gamma   90.00
#
_symmetry.space_group_name_H-M   'P 1'
#
loop_
_entity.id
_entity.type
_entity.pdbx_description
1 polymer ?
#
loop_
_entity_poly.entity_id
_entity_poly.type
_entity_poly.pdbx_seq_one_letter_code
_entity_poly.pdbx_strand_id
1 'polypeptide(L)'
;MLEDALPTLMIRDVNIEDRPRERLLRQGAESLSNQELLAILLRTGTKEESVLVLANRVLNVFERLHHLKHATIEEMMAIKGIGEVKAIQLMAAVELGRRLAQKHNDEKFTIRSPQDAATYLMPDMTSLNQEHFVVVELT
;
A
#
# COMPACT_ATOMS: atom_id res chain seq x y z
N MET A 1 26.72 -14.55 -28.45
CA MET A 1 26.75 -15.10 -27.08
C MET A 1 25.33 -15.00 -26.56
N LEU A 2 24.66 -16.14 -26.39
CA LEU A 2 23.28 -16.19 -25.91
C LEU A 2 23.30 -15.78 -24.43
N GLU A 3 22.72 -14.63 -24.11
CA GLU A 3 22.26 -14.36 -22.75
C GLU A 3 21.10 -15.33 -22.49
N ASP A 4 21.40 -16.47 -21.89
CA ASP A 4 20.37 -17.31 -21.29
C ASP A 4 19.69 -16.48 -20.20
N ALA A 5 18.57 -15.86 -20.55
CA ALA A 5 17.70 -15.19 -19.61
C ALA A 5 17.35 -16.20 -18.51
N LEU A 6 17.85 -15.95 -17.28
CA LEU A 6 17.52 -16.78 -16.13
C LEU A 6 16.00 -16.97 -16.08
N PRO A 7 15.52 -18.22 -15.90
CA PRO A 7 14.10 -18.48 -15.90
C PRO A 7 13.42 -17.57 -14.88
N THR A 8 12.34 -16.91 -15.27
CA THR A 8 11.61 -16.01 -14.40
C THR A 8 11.07 -16.81 -13.21
N LEU A 9 11.73 -16.69 -12.07
CA LEU A 9 11.37 -17.37 -10.82
C LEU A 9 9.93 -17.01 -10.45
N MET A 10 9.01 -17.96 -10.60
CA MET A 10 7.62 -17.80 -10.19
C MET A 10 7.48 -18.16 -8.71
N ILE A 11 6.41 -17.70 -8.07
CA ILE A 11 6.19 -17.99 -6.65
C ILE A 11 6.07 -19.49 -6.33
N ARG A 12 5.65 -20.29 -7.33
CA ARG A 12 5.60 -21.76 -7.24
C ARG A 12 6.98 -22.40 -7.19
N ASP A 13 8.00 -21.71 -7.71
CA ASP A 13 9.39 -22.17 -7.74
C ASP A 13 10.15 -21.78 -6.45
N VAL A 14 9.55 -20.92 -5.62
CA VAL A 14 10.04 -20.58 -4.28
C VAL A 14 9.69 -21.72 -3.31
N ASN A 15 10.64 -22.07 -2.43
CA ASN A 15 10.42 -23.02 -1.34
C ASN A 15 9.19 -22.61 -0.54
N ILE A 16 8.33 -23.57 -0.21
CA ILE A 16 7.04 -23.30 0.42
C ILE A 16 7.17 -22.48 1.71
N GLU A 17 8.22 -22.72 2.48
CA GLU A 17 8.52 -22.01 3.73
C GLU A 17 8.93 -20.55 3.53
N ASP A 18 9.37 -20.19 2.34
CA ASP A 18 9.81 -18.85 1.97
C ASP A 18 8.73 -18.07 1.20
N ARG A 19 7.61 -18.72 0.89
CA ARG A 19 6.49 -18.05 0.22
C ARG A 19 5.82 -17.08 1.19
N PRO A 20 5.42 -15.88 0.73
CA PRO A 20 4.90 -14.83 1.60
C PRO A 20 3.73 -15.25 2.48
N ARG A 21 2.76 -16.03 1.97
CA ARG A 21 1.56 -16.40 2.74
C ARG A 21 1.91 -17.36 3.87
N GLU A 22 2.76 -18.33 3.57
CA GLU A 22 3.26 -19.34 4.49
C GLU A 22 4.16 -18.69 5.55
N ARG A 23 5.02 -17.75 5.17
CA ARG A 23 5.78 -16.91 6.10
C ARG A 23 4.86 -16.09 7.01
N LEU A 24 3.81 -15.45 6.47
CA LEU A 24 2.86 -14.68 7.27
C LEU A 24 2.17 -15.55 8.32
N LEU A 25 1.77 -16.77 7.95
CA LEU A 25 1.15 -17.72 8.89
C LEU A 25 2.12 -18.19 10.00
N ARG A 26 3.40 -18.37 9.67
CA ARG A 26 4.41 -18.92 10.59
C ARG A 26 5.08 -17.87 11.47
N GLN A 27 5.34 -16.69 10.92
CA GLN A 27 6.22 -15.67 11.50
C GLN A 27 5.53 -14.32 11.73
N GLY A 28 4.24 -14.19 11.39
CA GLY A 28 3.51 -12.93 11.51
C GLY A 28 3.81 -11.93 10.40
N ALA A 29 2.94 -10.94 10.24
CA ALA A 29 3.02 -9.95 9.17
C ALA A 29 4.23 -9.00 9.33
N GLU A 30 4.69 -8.79 10.56
CA GLU A 30 5.85 -7.97 10.93
C GLU A 30 7.18 -8.51 10.37
N SER A 31 7.25 -9.80 10.05
CA SER A 31 8.44 -10.44 9.48
C SER A 31 8.54 -10.27 7.96
N LEU A 32 7.50 -9.75 7.31
CA LEU A 32 7.42 -9.59 5.87
C LEU A 32 7.87 -8.20 5.45
N SER A 33 8.52 -8.13 4.30
CA SER A 33 8.76 -6.87 3.61
C SER A 33 7.48 -6.28 3.01
N ASN A 34 7.48 -4.98 2.73
CA ASN A 34 6.38 -4.33 2.00
C ASN A 34 6.09 -5.00 0.64
N GLN A 35 7.14 -5.49 -0.04
CA GLN A 35 7.01 -6.22 -1.30
C GLN A 35 6.21 -7.51 -1.09
N GLU A 36 6.48 -8.25 -0.02
CA GLU A 36 5.79 -9.50 0.30
C GLU A 36 4.34 -9.26 0.71
N LEU A 37 4.07 -8.22 1.52
CA LEU A 37 2.71 -7.83 1.88
C LEU A 37 1.89 -7.45 0.65
N LEU A 38 2.45 -6.64 -0.25
CA LEU A 38 1.81 -6.31 -1.52
C LEU A 38 1.63 -7.54 -2.42
N ALA A 39 2.59 -8.47 -2.43
CA ALA A 39 2.47 -9.69 -3.21
C ALA A 39 1.34 -10.60 -2.71
N ILE A 40 1.13 -10.68 -1.39
CA ILE A 40 -0.01 -11.39 -0.80
C ILE A 40 -1.32 -10.77 -1.26
N LEU A 41 -1.43 -9.44 -1.14
CA LEU A 41 -2.60 -8.69 -1.61
C LEU A 41 -2.82 -8.98 -3.10
N LEU A 42 -1.84 -8.75 -3.97
CA LEU A 42 -1.97 -8.94 -5.42
C LEU A 42 -2.33 -10.38 -5.85
N ARG A 43 -2.07 -11.37 -5.00
CA ARG A 43 -2.30 -12.82 -5.16
C ARG A 43 -1.51 -13.49 -6.27
N THR A 44 -1.43 -12.88 -7.45
CA THR A 44 -0.81 -13.43 -8.64
C THR A 44 -0.07 -12.36 -9.44
N GLY A 45 1.01 -12.76 -10.11
CA GLY A 45 1.74 -11.91 -11.04
C GLY A 45 1.03 -11.79 -12.39
N THR A 46 1.80 -11.78 -13.46
CA THR A 46 1.29 -11.91 -14.82
C THR A 46 1.69 -13.28 -15.38
N LYS A 47 1.44 -13.53 -16.67
CA LYS A 47 1.97 -14.71 -17.35
C LYS A 47 3.50 -14.65 -17.48
N GLU A 48 4.04 -13.44 -17.55
CA GLU A 48 5.46 -13.18 -17.84
C GLU A 48 6.28 -12.97 -16.56
N GLU A 49 5.66 -12.61 -15.43
CA GLU A 49 6.39 -12.24 -14.22
C GLU A 49 5.71 -12.70 -12.92
N SER A 50 6.55 -12.99 -11.92
CA SER A 50 6.10 -13.32 -10.57
C SER A 50 5.40 -12.15 -9.88
N VAL A 51 4.49 -12.49 -8.96
CA VAL A 51 3.80 -11.50 -8.12
C VAL A 51 4.77 -10.66 -7.30
N LEU A 52 5.92 -11.20 -6.90
CA LEU A 52 6.96 -10.46 -6.19
C LEU A 52 7.59 -9.38 -7.07
N VAL A 53 7.83 -9.67 -8.36
CA VAL A 53 8.37 -8.69 -9.31
C VAL A 53 7.34 -7.59 -9.56
N LEU A 54 6.07 -7.96 -9.75
CA LEU A 54 4.97 -7.01 -9.90
C LEU A 54 4.82 -6.11 -8.65
N ALA A 55 4.86 -6.68 -7.46
CA ALA A 55 4.79 -5.92 -6.20
C ALA A 55 5.96 -4.93 -6.05
N ASN A 56 7.17 -5.35 -6.45
CA ASN A 56 8.33 -4.46 -6.43
C ASN A 56 8.17 -3.30 -7.43
N ARG A 57 7.61 -3.57 -8.62
CA ARG A 57 7.31 -2.52 -9.60
C ARG A 57 6.34 -1.48 -9.04
N VAL A 58 5.28 -1.93 -8.35
CA VAL A 58 4.34 -1.01 -7.68
C VAL A 58 5.10 -0.12 -6.67
N LEU A 59 5.96 -0.70 -5.82
CA LEU A 59 6.75 0.08 -4.86
C LEU A 59 7.69 1.10 -5.52
N ASN A 60 8.31 0.73 -6.64
CA ASN A 60 9.23 1.61 -7.36
C ASN A 60 8.51 2.78 -8.04
N VAL A 61 7.34 2.54 -8.64
CA VAL A 61 6.56 3.60 -9.32
C VAL A 61 6.12 4.67 -8.33
N PHE A 62 5.72 4.28 -7.12
CA PHE A 62 5.32 5.21 -6.08
C PHE A 62 6.50 5.62 -5.18
N GLU A 63 7.74 5.22 -5.48
CA GLU A 63 9.01 5.41 -4.73
C GLU A 63 9.02 4.88 -3.28
N ARG A 64 7.89 4.90 -2.58
CA ARG A 64 7.68 4.52 -1.18
C ARG A 64 6.20 4.22 -0.95
N LEU A 65 5.90 3.31 -0.01
CA LEU A 65 4.54 2.88 0.33
C LEU A 65 3.58 4.05 0.65
N HIS A 66 4.09 5.12 1.27
CA HIS A 66 3.27 6.26 1.67
C HIS A 66 2.64 7.04 0.51
N HIS A 67 3.19 6.98 -0.71
CA HIS A 67 2.62 7.71 -1.86
C HIS A 67 1.42 6.98 -2.47
N LEU A 68 1.26 5.68 -2.17
CA LEU A 68 0.09 4.91 -2.63
C LEU A 68 -1.24 5.51 -2.15
N LYS A 69 -1.24 6.29 -1.06
CA LYS A 69 -2.45 6.95 -0.53
C LYS A 69 -3.06 7.99 -1.47
N HIS A 70 -2.30 8.48 -2.43
CA HIS A 70 -2.77 9.45 -3.42
C HIS A 70 -2.90 8.88 -4.83
N ALA A 71 -2.60 7.60 -5.01
CA ALA A 71 -2.64 6.97 -6.32
C ALA A 71 -4.07 6.98 -6.87
N THR A 72 -4.23 7.50 -8.09
CA THR A 72 -5.49 7.37 -8.83
C THR A 72 -5.62 5.97 -9.41
N ILE A 73 -6.83 5.60 -9.81
CA ILE A 73 -7.05 4.30 -10.46
C ILE A 73 -6.33 4.24 -11.82
N GLU A 74 -6.26 5.37 -12.54
CA GLU A 74 -5.56 5.50 -13.81
C GLU A 74 -4.05 5.31 -13.64
N GLU A 75 -3.46 5.92 -12.61
CA GLU A 75 -2.02 5.76 -12.29
C GLU A 75 -1.69 4.32 -11.92
N MET A 76 -2.55 3.67 -11.13
CA MET A 76 -2.41 2.24 -10.81
C MET A 76 -2.47 1.36 -12.06
N MET A 77 -3.45 1.59 -12.92
CA MET A 77 -3.63 0.81 -14.15
C MET A 77 -2.57 1.07 -15.21
N ALA A 78 -1.85 2.19 -15.13
CA ALA A 78 -0.68 2.46 -15.98
C ALA A 78 0.49 1.49 -15.69
N ILE A 79 0.50 0.83 -14.52
CA ILE A 79 1.52 -0.15 -14.17
C ILE A 79 1.26 -1.46 -14.91
N LYS A 80 2.18 -1.87 -15.79
CA LYS A 80 2.10 -3.15 -16.50
C LYS A 80 1.87 -4.30 -15.50
N GLY A 81 0.78 -5.04 -15.70
CA GLY A 81 0.38 -6.18 -14.85
C GLY A 81 -0.66 -5.86 -13.78
N ILE A 82 -1.05 -4.59 -13.63
CA ILE A 82 -2.14 -4.11 -12.78
C ILE A 82 -3.34 -3.74 -13.65
N GLY A 83 -4.33 -4.63 -13.71
CA GLY A 83 -5.64 -4.30 -14.27
C GLY A 83 -6.57 -3.72 -13.19
N GLU A 84 -7.77 -3.31 -13.61
CA GLU A 84 -8.79 -2.69 -12.75
C GLU A 84 -9.02 -3.45 -11.43
N VAL A 85 -9.18 -4.77 -11.47
CA VAL A 85 -9.40 -5.59 -10.27
C VAL A 85 -8.25 -5.47 -9.26
N LYS A 86 -6.99 -5.51 -9.72
CA LYS A 86 -5.81 -5.39 -8.84
C LYS A 86 -5.67 -3.95 -8.33
N ALA A 87 -5.98 -2.96 -9.17
CA ALA A 87 -5.95 -1.54 -8.79
C ALA A 87 -6.96 -1.26 -7.66
N ILE A 88 -8.24 -1.61 -7.85
CA ILE A 88 -9.30 -1.45 -6.85
C ILE A 88 -8.91 -2.12 -5.53
N GLN A 89 -8.38 -3.34 -5.61
CA GLN A 89 -8.00 -4.10 -4.42
C GLN A 89 -6.87 -3.43 -3.63
N LEU A 90 -5.86 -2.90 -4.30
CA LEU A 90 -4.78 -2.15 -3.64
C LEU A 90 -5.28 -0.83 -3.06
N MET A 91 -6.11 -0.08 -3.80
CA MET A 91 -6.71 1.16 -3.30
C MET A 91 -7.56 0.90 -2.05
N ALA A 92 -8.35 -0.16 -2.03
CA ALA A 92 -9.14 -0.56 -0.86
C ALA A 92 -8.25 -0.91 0.35
N ALA A 93 -7.15 -1.63 0.13
CA ALA A 93 -6.20 -1.97 1.20
C ALA A 93 -5.52 -0.72 1.78
N VAL A 94 -5.11 0.22 0.92
CA VAL A 94 -4.50 1.49 1.33
C VAL A 94 -5.48 2.36 2.11
N GLU A 95 -6.72 2.50 1.63
CA GLU A 95 -7.77 3.22 2.33
C GLU A 95 -8.10 2.62 3.69
N LEU A 96 -8.13 1.28 3.80
CA LEU A 96 -8.32 0.61 5.08
C LEU A 96 -7.16 0.91 6.04
N GLY A 97 -5.91 0.86 5.55
CA GLY A 97 -4.73 1.25 6.32
C GLY A 97 -4.81 2.71 6.81
N ARG A 98 -5.29 3.62 5.96
CA ARG A 98 -5.52 5.03 6.32
C ARG A 98 -6.53 5.15 7.46
N ARG A 99 -7.68 4.47 7.38
CA ARG A 99 -8.70 4.49 8.44
C ARG A 99 -8.23 3.88 9.75
N LEU A 100 -7.38 2.85 9.70
CA LEU A 100 -6.78 2.25 10.90
C LEU A 100 -5.73 3.16 11.53
N ALA A 101 -4.97 3.91 10.72
CA ALA A 101 -3.98 4.86 11.20
C ALA A 101 -4.61 6.15 11.74
N GLN A 102 -5.80 6.51 11.24
CA GLN A 102 -6.62 7.56 11.82
C GLN A 102 -7.09 7.09 13.20
N LYS A 103 -6.54 7.69 14.25
CA LYS A 103 -7.03 7.48 15.61
C LYS A 103 -8.49 7.92 15.67
N HIS A 104 -9.40 6.95 15.62
CA HIS A 104 -10.72 7.12 16.21
C HIS A 104 -10.53 7.17 17.72
N ASN A 105 -10.30 8.38 18.24
CA ASN A 105 -10.56 8.63 19.63
C ASN A 105 -12.10 8.56 19.76
N ASP A 106 -12.62 7.45 20.30
CA ASP A 106 -14.02 7.34 20.73
C ASP A 106 -14.35 8.35 21.84
N GLU A 107 -13.32 8.97 22.45
CA GLU A 107 -13.44 10.22 23.19
C GLU A 107 -13.47 11.40 22.23
N LYS A 108 -14.51 12.24 22.28
CA LYS A 108 -14.55 13.52 21.54
C LYS A 108 -13.22 14.26 21.68
N PHE A 109 -12.45 14.34 20.59
CA PHE A 109 -11.21 15.10 20.56
C PHE A 109 -11.54 16.56 20.87
N THR A 110 -11.17 17.03 22.06
CA THR A 110 -11.51 18.39 22.50
C THR A 110 -10.40 19.33 22.07
N ILE A 111 -10.70 20.23 21.14
CA ILE A 111 -9.78 21.29 20.74
C ILE A 111 -9.85 22.41 21.78
N ARG A 112 -8.77 22.60 22.55
CA ARG A 112 -8.64 23.67 23.56
C ARG A 112 -7.63 24.74 23.16
N SER A 113 -6.84 24.47 22.12
CA SER A 113 -5.78 25.34 21.63
C SER A 113 -5.58 25.18 20.11
N PRO A 114 -4.92 26.13 19.45
CA PRO A 114 -4.52 25.99 18.04
C PRO A 114 -3.67 24.74 17.79
N GLN A 115 -2.85 24.33 18.76
CA GLN A 115 -2.02 23.12 18.69
C GLN A 115 -2.87 21.85 18.66
N ASP A 116 -3.99 21.82 19.39
CA ASP A 116 -4.93 20.70 19.35
C ASP A 116 -5.58 20.61 17.97
N ALA A 117 -6.02 21.74 17.41
CA ALA A 117 -6.58 21.79 16.06
C ALA A 117 -5.58 21.30 15.02
N ALA A 118 -4.32 21.74 15.10
CA ALA A 118 -3.26 21.27 14.21
C ALA A 118 -3.01 19.76 14.36
N THR A 119 -2.98 19.25 15.60
CA THR A 119 -2.79 17.82 15.88
C THR A 119 -3.95 16.98 15.33
N TYR A 120 -5.18 17.48 15.44
CA TYR A 120 -6.37 16.82 14.94
C TYR A 120 -6.41 16.75 13.41
N LEU A 121 -6.09 17.86 12.74
CA LEU A 121 -6.21 17.99 11.29
C LEU A 121 -4.98 17.49 10.51
N MET A 122 -3.79 17.50 11.11
CA MET A 122 -2.54 17.13 10.43
C MET A 122 -2.59 15.77 9.71
N PRO A 123 -3.12 14.68 10.30
CA PRO A 123 -3.18 13.39 9.62
C PRO A 123 -3.89 13.43 8.26
N ASP A 124 -4.91 14.26 8.13
CA ASP A 124 -5.69 14.44 6.90
C ASP A 124 -5.06 15.48 5.95
N MET A 125 -4.41 16.50 6.50
CA MET A 125 -3.95 17.66 5.74
C MET A 125 -2.49 17.57 5.27
N THR A 126 -1.60 16.86 5.98
CA THR A 126 -0.15 16.83 5.67
C THR A 126 0.19 16.30 4.28
N SER A 127 -0.76 15.62 3.65
CA SER A 127 -0.53 14.92 2.39
C SER A 127 -1.25 15.52 1.19
N LEU A 128 -1.93 16.63 1.40
CA LEU A 128 -2.63 17.33 0.33
C LEU A 128 -1.61 18.12 -0.50
N ASN A 129 -1.69 17.98 -1.82
CA ASN A 129 -0.79 18.64 -2.78
C ASN A 129 -1.24 20.06 -3.16
N GLN A 130 -2.35 20.53 -2.57
CA GLN A 130 -2.92 21.85 -2.79
C GLN A 130 -3.31 22.47 -1.44
N GLU A 131 -3.52 23.79 -1.42
CA GLU A 131 -4.04 24.46 -0.24
C GLU A 131 -5.55 24.18 -0.10
N HIS A 132 -5.96 23.71 1.08
CA HIS A 132 -7.35 23.45 1.40
C HIS A 132 -7.81 24.33 2.55
N PHE A 133 -8.91 25.06 2.33
CA PHE A 133 -9.60 25.79 3.40
C PHE A 133 -10.60 24.86 4.09
N VAL A 134 -10.36 24.57 5.38
CA VAL A 134 -11.17 23.65 6.19
C VAL A 134 -11.79 24.41 7.35
N VAL A 135 -13.10 24.22 7.57
CA VAL A 135 -13.83 24.80 8.69
C VAL A 135 -14.07 23.70 9.74
N VAL A 136 -13.71 23.99 10.99
CA VAL A 136 -13.97 23.12 12.13
C VAL A 136 -14.93 23.81 13.08
N GLU A 137 -16.08 23.18 13.32
CA GLU A 137 -17.05 23.60 14.33
C GLU A 137 -16.64 23.02 15.69
N LEU A 138 -16.66 23.85 16.74
CA LEU A 138 -16.38 23.43 18.11
C LEU A 138 -17.70 23.37 18.89
N THR A 139 -18.13 22.16 19.28
CA THR A 139 -19.37 21.91 20.04
C THR A 139 -19.11 21.16 21.33
#